data_AF-A0A374I9Q1-F1
#
_entry.id   AF-A0A374I9Q1-F1
#
_cell.length_a   1.000
_cell.length_b   1.000
_cell.length_c   1.000
_cell.angle_alpha   90.00
_cell.angle_beta   90.00
_cell.angle_gamma   90.00
#
_symmetry.space_group_name_H-M   'P 1'
#
loop_
_entity.id
_entity.type
_entity.pdbx_description
1 polymer ?
#
loop_
_entity_poly.entity_id
_entity_poly.type
_entity_poly.pdbx_seq_one_letter_code
_entity_poly.pdbx_strand_id
1 'polypeptide(L)'
;MKGFCLFSGSKVTNNEEFRKQLQAKNKCLLGLILLGVISAAAAYYMEFWGKMKADDYMLGVYCGIGVGLICSGIIFLIRNKRLMKDEGKLKEARLQVTDERNIEIGSRALKMAAFVLLIVMYFAFLFGGLYDPMISKLMSCMICLFLIVYAIAWRVLNKHM
;
A
#
# COMPACT_ATOMS: atom_id res chain seq x y z
N MET A 1 16.56 -0.88 -3.42
CA MET A 1 15.46 -1.31 -4.31
C MET A 1 15.21 -0.24 -5.38
N LYS A 2 15.52 -0.58 -6.64
CA LYS A 2 15.20 0.23 -7.83
C LYS A 2 13.80 -0.22 -8.30
N GLY A 3 12.83 0.69 -8.42
CA GLY A 3 11.61 0.41 -9.20
C GLY A 3 10.29 0.06 -8.48
N PHE A 4 10.11 0.31 -7.18
CA PHE A 4 8.76 0.16 -6.59
C PHE A 4 7.91 1.43 -6.81
N CYS A 5 7.31 1.54 -7.99
CA CYS A 5 6.26 2.52 -8.27
C CYS A 5 4.93 1.77 -8.37
N LEU A 6 4.25 1.59 -7.23
CA LEU A 6 2.92 0.98 -7.12
C LEU A 6 1.83 1.68 -7.97
N PHE A 7 2.10 2.89 -8.44
CA PHE A 7 1.20 3.68 -9.27
C PHE A 7 1.99 4.42 -10.34
N SER A 8 2.20 3.80 -11.50
CA SER A 8 2.67 4.47 -12.71
C SER A 8 1.89 3.97 -13.91
N GLY A 9 1.17 4.87 -14.55
CA GLY A 9 0.36 4.54 -15.72
C GLY A 9 -0.02 5.78 -16.55
N SER A 10 0.74 6.87 -16.48
CA SER A 10 0.50 8.02 -17.36
C SER A 10 1.76 8.34 -18.15
N LYS A 11 1.61 8.49 -19.46
CA LYS A 11 2.68 8.94 -20.36
C LYS A 11 2.96 10.41 -20.04
N VAL A 12 3.96 10.66 -19.18
CA VAL A 12 4.35 12.01 -18.82
C VAL A 12 5.41 12.53 -19.79
N THR A 13 5.06 13.52 -20.59
CA THR A 13 5.95 14.10 -21.62
C THR A 13 6.85 15.19 -21.05
N ASN A 14 6.42 15.91 -20.00
CA ASN A 14 7.17 17.04 -19.42
C ASN A 14 7.68 16.79 -17.98
N ASN A 15 8.83 17.37 -17.62
CA ASN A 15 9.41 17.25 -16.27
C ASN A 15 8.53 17.92 -15.21
N GLU A 16 7.80 18.98 -15.56
CA GLU A 16 6.90 19.68 -14.63
C GLU A 16 5.68 18.84 -14.24
N GLU A 17 5.09 18.14 -15.21
CA GLU A 17 4.00 17.20 -14.96
C GLU A 17 4.46 16.05 -14.07
N PHE A 18 5.68 15.56 -14.28
CA PHE A 18 6.27 14.52 -13.44
C PHE A 18 6.48 15.02 -12.01
N ARG A 19 6.90 16.28 -11.82
CA ARG A 19 6.96 16.91 -10.49
C ARG A 19 5.58 17.00 -9.84
N LYS A 20 4.54 17.42 -10.57
CA LYS A 20 3.15 17.46 -10.05
C LYS A 20 2.66 16.08 -9.63
N GLN A 21 2.95 15.04 -10.41
CA GLN A 21 2.62 13.67 -10.03
C GLN A 21 3.39 13.21 -8.79
N LEU A 22 4.67 13.54 -8.69
CA LEU A 22 5.48 13.22 -7.52
C LEU A 22 5.01 13.97 -6.27
N GLN A 23 4.52 15.21 -6.41
CA GLN A 23 3.89 15.98 -5.35
C GLN A 23 2.55 15.37 -4.91
N ALA A 24 1.70 14.94 -5.86
CA ALA A 24 0.48 14.20 -5.54
C ALA A 24 0.78 12.89 -4.80
N LYS A 25 1.81 12.16 -5.24
CA LYS A 25 2.31 10.96 -4.55
C LYS A 25 2.80 11.28 -3.13
N ASN A 26 3.48 12.40 -2.93
CA ASN A 26 3.89 12.84 -1.59
C ASN A 26 2.69 13.12 -0.67
N LYS A 27 1.57 13.64 -1.19
CA LYS A 27 0.33 13.80 -0.41
C LYS A 27 -0.26 12.44 0.01
N CYS A 28 -0.26 11.46 -0.89
CA CYS A 28 -0.67 10.09 -0.56
C CYS A 28 0.26 9.44 0.49
N LEU A 29 1.57 9.62 0.36
CA LEU A 29 2.57 9.19 1.35
C LEU A 29 2.36 9.85 2.73
N LEU A 30 1.98 11.13 2.77
CA LEU A 30 1.59 11.79 4.01
C LEU A 30 0.33 11.17 4.62
N GLY A 31 -0.64 10.77 3.81
CA GLY A 31 -1.81 10.00 4.26
C GLY A 31 -1.44 8.66 4.91
N LEU A 32 -0.47 7.94 4.33
CA LEU A 32 0.06 6.70 4.93
C LEU A 32 0.74 6.95 6.29
N ILE A 33 1.50 8.03 6.42
CA ILE A 33 2.12 8.41 7.70
C ILE A 33 1.04 8.75 8.73
N LEU A 34 0.01 9.49 8.34
CA LEU A 34 -1.13 9.79 9.22
C LEU A 34 -1.83 8.52 9.71
N LEU A 35 -2.06 7.54 8.84
CA LEU A 35 -2.59 6.23 9.23
C LEU A 35 -1.67 5.53 10.25
N GLY A 36 -0.36 5.57 10.03
CA GLY A 36 0.62 5.05 10.99
C GLY A 36 0.53 5.74 12.36
N VAL A 37 0.41 7.07 12.37
CA VAL A 37 0.24 7.86 13.61
C VAL A 37 -1.08 7.51 14.31
N ILE A 38 -2.18 7.36 13.57
CA ILE A 38 -3.47 6.96 14.13
C ILE A 38 -3.38 5.56 14.77
N SER A 39 -2.71 4.61 14.11
CA SER A 39 -2.54 3.26 14.66
C SER A 39 -1.69 3.24 15.94
N ALA A 40 -0.62 4.05 16.01
CA ALA A 40 0.20 4.17 17.21
C ALA A 40 -0.55 4.92 18.35
N ALA A 41 -1.30 5.97 18.01
CA ALA A 41 -2.11 6.70 18.97
C ALA A 41 -3.26 5.85 19.53
N ALA A 42 -3.88 5.01 18.69
CA ALA A 42 -4.91 4.06 19.12
C ALA A 42 -4.35 3.00 20.07
N ALA A 43 -3.14 2.48 19.82
CA ALA A 43 -2.46 1.57 20.73
C ALA A 43 -2.19 2.21 22.10
N TYR A 44 -1.65 3.44 22.11
CA TYR A 44 -1.41 4.20 23.34
C TYR A 44 -2.71 4.53 24.10
N TYR A 45 -3.78 4.88 23.39
CA TYR A 45 -5.08 5.20 24.01
C TYR A 45 -5.75 3.95 24.61
N MET A 46 -5.60 2.79 23.98
CA MET A 46 -6.08 1.50 24.52
C MET A 46 -5.34 1.12 25.81
N GLU A 47 -4.04 1.38 25.88
CA GLU A 47 -3.22 1.18 27.09
C GLU A 47 -3.65 2.13 28.23
N PHE A 48 -3.87 3.40 27.91
CA PHE A 48 -4.18 4.43 28.91
C PHE A 48 -5.60 4.33 29.50
N TRP A 49 -6.59 3.88 28.72
CA TRP A 49 -8.00 3.85 29.15
C TRP A 49 -8.47 2.51 29.74
N GLY A 50 -7.62 1.48 29.78
CA GLY A 50 -7.81 0.25 30.59
C GLY A 50 -9.08 -0.56 30.32
N LYS A 51 -9.88 -0.22 29.30
CA LYS A 51 -11.22 -0.81 29.06
C LYS A 51 -11.21 -2.06 28.18
N MET A 52 -10.09 -2.35 27.51
CA MET A 52 -9.85 -3.67 26.90
C MET A 52 -8.50 -4.16 27.40
N LYS A 53 -8.45 -5.37 27.99
CA LYS A 53 -7.20 -6.12 28.13
C LYS A 53 -6.74 -6.52 26.72
N ALA A 54 -6.26 -5.57 25.94
CA ALA A 54 -5.50 -5.87 24.76
C ALA A 54 -4.20 -6.52 25.26
N ASP A 55 -3.98 -7.77 24.85
CA ASP A 55 -2.76 -8.52 25.17
C ASP A 55 -1.53 -7.67 24.79
N ASP A 56 -0.51 -7.61 25.65
CA ASP A 56 0.69 -6.77 25.45
C ASP A 56 1.35 -7.05 24.09
N TYR A 57 1.21 -8.30 23.62
CA TYR A 57 1.61 -8.71 22.28
C TYR A 57 0.88 -7.94 21.16
N MET A 58 -0.45 -7.83 21.22
CA MET A 58 -1.25 -7.12 20.20
C MET A 58 -0.97 -5.62 20.20
N LEU A 59 -0.73 -5.05 21.38
CA LEU A 59 -0.33 -3.65 21.52
C LEU A 59 1.04 -3.40 20.88
N GLY A 60 2.00 -4.32 21.10
CA GLY A 60 3.29 -4.34 20.42
C GLY A 60 3.18 -4.47 18.90
N VAL A 61 2.28 -5.32 18.39
CA VAL A 61 2.03 -5.47 16.96
C VAL A 61 1.48 -4.18 16.34
N TYR A 62 0.49 -3.53 16.96
CA TYR A 62 -0.08 -2.28 16.46
C TYR A 62 0.93 -1.14 16.48
N CYS A 63 1.71 -1.01 17.56
CA CYS A 63 2.78 -0.03 17.66
C CYS A 63 3.86 -0.29 16.59
N GLY A 64 4.29 -1.54 16.43
CA GLY A 64 5.31 -1.93 15.45
C GLY A 64 4.89 -1.63 14.01
N ILE A 65 3.65 -1.97 13.63
CA ILE A 65 3.10 -1.64 12.30
C ILE A 65 3.01 -0.11 12.12
N GLY A 66 2.51 0.60 13.13
CA GLY A 66 2.38 2.06 13.09
C GLY A 66 3.72 2.76 12.89
N VAL A 67 4.73 2.41 13.69
CA VAL A 67 6.09 2.95 13.57
C VAL A 67 6.72 2.55 12.23
N GLY A 68 6.53 1.31 11.77
CA GLY A 68 7.03 0.85 10.48
C GLY A 68 6.47 1.66 9.29
N LEU A 69 5.17 1.95 9.31
CA LEU A 69 4.51 2.80 8.30
C LEU A 69 5.03 4.24 8.35
N ILE A 70 5.23 4.81 9.53
CA ILE A 70 5.79 6.15 9.70
C ILE A 70 7.22 6.22 9.17
N CYS A 71 8.10 5.30 9.60
CA CYS A 71 9.50 5.28 9.20
C CYS A 71 9.65 5.09 7.68
N SER A 72 8.95 4.10 7.11
CA SER A 72 8.99 3.87 5.66
C SER A 72 8.43 5.06 4.86
N GLY A 73 7.34 5.67 5.32
CA GLY A 73 6.76 6.87 4.73
C GLY A 73 7.74 8.06 4.73
N ILE A 74 8.40 8.32 5.87
CA ILE A 74 9.39 9.40 6.00
C ILE A 74 10.57 9.18 5.06
N ILE A 75 11.12 7.96 5.00
CA ILE A 75 12.24 7.62 4.11
C ILE A 75 11.86 7.89 2.65
N PHE A 76 10.67 7.45 2.23
CA PHE A 76 10.16 7.71 0.88
C PHE A 76 9.94 9.20 0.60
N LEU A 77 9.42 9.97 1.56
CA LEU A 77 9.25 11.41 1.42
C LEU A 77 10.58 12.14 1.27
N ILE A 78 11.59 11.80 2.07
CA ILE A 78 12.94 12.38 1.95
C ILE A 78 13.53 12.05 0.59
N ARG A 79 13.42 10.80 0.15
CA ARG A 79 13.89 10.37 -1.17
C ARG A 79 13.20 11.13 -2.31
N ASN A 80 11.88 11.29 -2.26
CA ASN A 80 11.13 12.06 -3.26
C ASN A 80 11.50 13.55 -3.23
N LYS A 81 11.68 14.16 -2.05
CA LYS A 81 12.14 15.55 -1.94
C LYS A 81 13.54 15.74 -2.52
N ARG A 82 14.46 14.79 -2.31
CA ARG A 82 15.80 14.81 -2.94
C ARG A 82 15.71 14.65 -4.46
N LEU A 83 14.85 13.76 -4.95
CA LEU A 83 14.64 13.52 -6.38
C LEU A 83 14.09 14.75 -7.11
N MET A 84 13.21 15.54 -6.48
CA MET A 84 12.67 16.77 -7.09
C MET A 84 13.69 17.90 -7.23
N LYS A 85 14.76 17.91 -6.39
CA LYS A 85 15.80 18.94 -6.41
C LYS A 85 16.84 18.73 -7.52
N ASP A 86 17.01 17.50 -7.99
CA ASP A 86 18.03 17.13 -8.97
C ASP A 86 17.37 16.82 -10.32
N GLU A 87 17.53 17.71 -11.29
CA GLU A 87 16.87 17.59 -12.60
C GLU A 87 17.36 16.39 -13.41
N GLY A 88 18.63 16.02 -13.26
CA GLY A 88 19.22 14.86 -13.94
C GLY A 88 18.59 13.57 -13.45
N LYS A 89 18.56 13.38 -12.13
CA LYS A 89 17.92 12.19 -11.51
C LYS A 89 16.42 12.16 -11.72
N LEU A 90 15.77 13.32 -11.80
CA LEU A 90 14.34 13.41 -12.09
C LEU A 90 14.04 12.93 -13.52
N LYS A 91 14.87 13.32 -14.50
CA LYS A 91 14.73 12.89 -15.90
C LYS A 91 14.98 11.40 -16.04
N GLU A 92 16.01 10.87 -15.39
CA GLU A 92 16.29 9.42 -15.35
C GLU A 92 15.13 8.63 -14.72
N ALA A 93 14.62 9.09 -13.57
CA ALA A 93 13.49 8.46 -12.91
C ALA A 93 12.23 8.48 -13.80
N ARG A 94 11.97 9.58 -14.51
CA ARG A 94 10.87 9.67 -15.48
C ARG A 94 11.04 8.66 -16.61
N LEU A 95 12.22 8.58 -17.22
CA LEU A 95 12.50 7.62 -18.31
C LEU A 95 12.29 6.18 -17.84
N GLN A 96 12.76 5.83 -16.64
CA GLN A 96 12.56 4.50 -16.08
C GLN A 96 11.09 4.18 -15.79
N VAL A 97 10.31 5.17 -15.37
CA VAL A 97 8.91 5.02 -14.95
C VAL A 97 7.94 4.99 -16.15
N THR A 98 8.31 5.64 -17.25
CA THR A 98 7.54 5.66 -18.51
C THR A 98 7.93 4.51 -19.45
N ASP A 99 9.00 3.78 -19.18
CA ASP A 99 9.40 2.61 -19.96
C ASP A 99 8.30 1.53 -19.94
N GLU A 100 7.80 1.20 -21.13
CA GLU A 100 6.71 0.23 -21.33
C GLU A 100 7.05 -1.14 -20.71
N ARG A 101 8.33 -1.54 -20.77
CA ARG A 101 8.78 -2.80 -20.17
C ARG A 101 8.64 -2.80 -18.65
N ASN A 102 9.00 -1.70 -17.99
CA ASN A 102 8.88 -1.60 -16.53
C ASN A 102 7.43 -1.55 -16.08
N ILE A 103 6.55 -0.90 -16.86
CA ILE A 103 5.11 -0.88 -16.60
C ILE A 103 4.54 -2.30 -16.70
N GLU A 104 4.91 -3.03 -17.76
CA GLU A 104 4.42 -4.40 -17.96
C GLU A 104 4.91 -5.34 -16.85
N ILE A 105 6.21 -5.31 -16.52
CA ILE A 105 6.78 -6.10 -15.41
C ILE A 105 6.06 -5.77 -14.11
N GLY A 106 5.83 -4.49 -13.82
CA GLY A 106 5.11 -4.05 -12.63
C GLY A 106 3.68 -4.59 -12.58
N SER A 107 2.95 -4.54 -13.69
CA SER A 107 1.59 -5.07 -13.78
C SER A 107 1.54 -6.60 -13.60
N ARG A 108 2.47 -7.34 -14.20
CA ARG A 108 2.57 -8.80 -14.08
C ARG A 108 2.96 -9.18 -12.65
N ALA A 109 3.91 -8.48 -12.05
CA ALA A 109 4.31 -8.67 -10.66
C ALA A 109 3.16 -8.40 -9.69
N LEU A 110 2.37 -7.34 -9.90
CA LEU A 110 1.21 -7.03 -9.08
C LEU A 110 0.12 -8.11 -9.22
N LYS A 111 -0.15 -8.60 -10.44
CA LYS A 111 -1.07 -9.73 -10.67
C LYS A 111 -0.62 -10.99 -9.94
N MET A 112 0.67 -11.33 -10.02
CA MET A 112 1.23 -12.48 -9.31
C MET A 112 1.14 -12.29 -7.78
N ALA A 113 1.47 -11.11 -7.27
CA ALA A 113 1.37 -10.79 -5.85
C ALA A 113 -0.07 -10.85 -5.34
N ALA A 114 -1.03 -10.31 -6.10
CA ALA A 114 -2.45 -10.36 -5.77
C ALA A 114 -2.97 -11.80 -5.74
N PHE A 115 -2.55 -12.64 -6.70
CA PHE A 115 -2.91 -14.05 -6.75
C PHE A 115 -2.35 -14.83 -5.56
N VAL A 116 -1.06 -14.65 -5.25
CA VAL A 116 -0.42 -15.28 -4.08
C VAL A 116 -1.09 -14.83 -2.78
N LEU A 117 -1.42 -13.53 -2.65
CA LEU A 117 -2.11 -12.99 -1.49
C LEU A 117 -3.49 -13.64 -1.29
N LEU A 118 -4.26 -13.80 -2.37
CA LEU A 118 -5.55 -14.50 -2.32
C LEU A 118 -5.41 -15.95 -1.87
N ILE A 119 -4.39 -16.66 -2.34
CA ILE A 119 -4.11 -18.04 -1.91
C ILE A 119 -3.79 -18.09 -0.42
N VAL A 120 -2.92 -17.21 0.07
CA VAL A 120 -2.55 -17.16 1.49
C VAL A 120 -3.77 -16.83 2.35
N MET A 121 -4.60 -15.87 1.94
CA MET A 121 -5.84 -15.53 2.62
C MET A 121 -6.83 -16.71 2.63
N TYR A 122 -6.91 -17.48 1.54
CA TYR A 122 -7.76 -18.67 1.46
C TYR A 122 -7.29 -19.78 2.40
N PHE A 123 -5.98 -20.02 2.51
CA PHE A 123 -5.44 -20.95 3.51
C PHE A 123 -5.71 -20.45 4.93
N ALA A 124 -5.53 -19.15 5.21
CA ALA A 124 -5.88 -18.56 6.50
C ALA A 124 -7.38 -18.70 6.80
N PHE A 125 -8.25 -18.63 5.79
CA PHE A 125 -9.68 -18.92 5.92
C PHE A 125 -9.95 -20.38 6.28
N LEU A 126 -9.30 -21.35 5.62
CA LEU A 126 -9.51 -22.78 5.87
C LEU A 126 -8.99 -23.20 7.24
N PHE A 127 -7.75 -22.83 7.58
CA PHE A 127 -7.13 -23.23 8.84
C PHE A 127 -7.55 -22.35 10.00
N GLY A 128 -7.75 -21.05 9.79
CA GLY A 128 -8.16 -20.11 10.84
C GLY A 128 -9.48 -20.50 11.50
N GLY A 129 -10.40 -21.09 10.75
CA GLY A 129 -11.72 -21.51 11.26
C GLY A 129 -11.69 -22.74 12.15
N LEU A 130 -10.62 -23.54 12.05
CA LEU A 130 -10.38 -24.66 12.96
C LEU A 130 -10.01 -24.16 14.35
N TYR A 131 -9.43 -22.96 14.46
CA TYR A 131 -9.07 -22.33 15.73
C TYR A 131 -10.18 -21.41 16.25
N ASP A 132 -10.64 -20.48 15.41
CA ASP A 132 -11.71 -19.55 15.74
C ASP A 132 -12.60 -19.27 14.50
N PRO A 133 -13.90 -19.58 14.57
CA PRO A 133 -14.85 -19.28 13.49
C PRO A 133 -14.88 -17.80 13.07
N MET A 134 -14.49 -16.87 13.97
CA MET A 134 -14.41 -15.45 13.68
C MET A 134 -13.31 -15.12 12.66
N ILE A 135 -12.16 -15.81 12.72
CA ILE A 135 -11.05 -15.60 11.77
C ILE A 135 -11.49 -15.99 10.36
N SER A 136 -12.19 -17.12 10.20
CA SER A 136 -12.74 -17.52 8.90
C SER A 136 -13.78 -16.54 8.38
N LYS A 137 -14.68 -16.04 9.22
CA LYS A 137 -15.68 -15.04 8.79
C LYS A 137 -15.01 -13.75 8.32
N LEU A 138 -13.97 -13.30 9.02
CA LEU A 138 -13.24 -12.09 8.65
C LEU A 138 -12.45 -12.28 7.34
N MET A 139 -11.73 -13.40 7.21
CA MET A 139 -10.96 -13.71 6.00
C MET A 139 -11.86 -13.93 4.78
N SER A 140 -13.00 -14.62 4.92
CA SER A 140 -13.95 -14.79 3.82
C SER A 140 -14.58 -13.46 3.39
N CYS A 141 -14.93 -12.59 4.36
CA CYS A 141 -15.41 -11.24 4.06
C CYS A 141 -14.37 -10.44 3.26
N MET A 142 -13.09 -10.46 3.66
CA MET A 142 -12.03 -9.77 2.93
C MET A 142 -11.81 -10.32 1.52
N ILE A 143 -11.86 -11.64 1.33
CA ILE A 143 -11.77 -12.27 0.00
C ILE A 143 -12.95 -11.82 -0.88
N CYS A 144 -14.18 -11.87 -0.36
CA CYS A 144 -15.37 -11.41 -1.08
C CYS A 144 -15.27 -9.93 -1.48
N LEU A 145 -14.85 -9.06 -0.56
CA LEU A 145 -14.65 -7.64 -0.84
C LEU A 145 -13.59 -7.42 -1.93
N PHE A 146 -12.46 -8.14 -1.87
CA PHE A 146 -11.43 -8.06 -2.90
C PHE A 146 -11.97 -8.44 -4.29
N LEU A 147 -12.73 -9.54 -4.39
CA LEU A 147 -13.31 -10.00 -5.64
C LEU A 147 -14.38 -9.04 -6.19
N ILE A 148 -15.22 -8.47 -5.32
CA ILE A 148 -16.23 -7.47 -5.70
C ILE A 148 -15.54 -6.22 -6.24
N VAL A 149 -14.54 -5.68 -5.53
CA VAL A 149 -13.79 -4.50 -5.97
C VAL A 149 -13.09 -4.79 -7.30
N TYR A 150 -12.49 -5.97 -7.46
CA TYR A 150 -11.88 -6.38 -8.72
C TYR A 150 -12.91 -6.44 -9.86
N ALA A 151 -14.09 -7.02 -9.62
CA ALA A 151 -15.14 -7.12 -10.62
C ALA A 151 -15.70 -5.74 -11.01
N ILE A 152 -15.88 -4.83 -10.04
CA ILE A 152 -16.30 -3.45 -10.29
C ILE A 152 -15.22 -2.71 -11.09
N ALA A 153 -13.96 -2.79 -10.66
CA ALA A 153 -12.85 -2.17 -11.36
C ALA A 153 -12.74 -2.69 -12.80
N TRP A 154 -12.87 -3.99 -13.01
CA TRP A 154 -12.91 -4.60 -14.34
C TRP A 154 -14.05 -4.04 -15.20
N ARG A 155 -15.27 -3.99 -14.67
CA ARG A 155 -16.43 -3.43 -15.40
C ARG A 155 -16.24 -1.96 -15.74
N VAL A 156 -15.73 -1.16 -14.81
CA VAL A 156 -15.49 0.28 -15.02
C VAL A 156 -14.41 0.48 -16.08
N LEU A 157 -13.26 -0.19 -15.96
CA LEU A 157 -12.18 -0.06 -16.94
C LEU A 157 -12.59 -0.58 -18.32
N ASN A 158 -13.31 -1.70 -18.40
CA ASN A 158 -13.79 -2.27 -19.67
C ASN A 158 -14.89 -1.43 -20.34
N LYS A 159 -15.53 -0.50 -19.62
CA LYS A 159 -16.49 0.45 -20.19
C LYS A 159 -15.79 1.71 -20.72
N HIS A 160 -14.61 2.03 -20.21
CA HIS A 160 -13.83 3.22 -20.58
C HIS A 160 -12.74 2.96 -21.62
N MET A 161 -12.40 1.70 -21.88
CA MET A 161 -11.57 1.27 -23.02
C MET A 161 -12.46 0.81 -24.17
#